data_AF-A0A3M7HLC9-F1
#
_entry.id   AF-A0A3M7HLC9-F1
#
_cell.length_a   1.000
_cell.length_b   1.000
_cell.length_c   1.000
_cell.angle_alpha   90.00
_cell.angle_beta   90.00
_cell.angle_gamma   90.00
#
_symmetry.space_group_name_H-M   'P 1'
#
loop_
_entity.id
_entity.type
_entity.pdbx_description
1 polymer ?
#
loop_
_entity_poly.entity_id
_entity_poly.type
_entity_poly.pdbx_seq_one_letter_code
_entity_poly.pdbx_strand_id
1 'polypeptide(L)'
;MIFTYGDTALQEEGEFYMTSDSSSIGTDDPLFVRNTQRTEDGNNPTDMIAPHAEWNEKNTEDAFGGTNVVPSGHGNGMMFFLKNHRPDGNNTIIGAGVAHVRLSSPDKNITTERLAECWWDTLAGEPNYGDIGAYTDGNYIYGYGHGGDGDGTTEDGRRMHVFLARAPILGWTDLQNWEYWHGSTNTWEKTRMYFPAEEDAIQWNPLDGAAWAVAQGQMVWNPYYQKIIWVYTTPFADNDRGDHAIVARTADRPEGPWSQATTLYRTHNRTPGQFVYCAVANPYFDETGRSLVVTVNVGSMTVQAHRVVFE
;
A
#
# COMPACT_ATOMS: atom_id res chain seq x y z
N MET A 1 6.84 -14.01 6.44
CA MET A 1 6.12 -12.82 5.97
C MET A 1 6.39 -12.62 4.49
N ILE A 2 5.43 -12.09 3.73
CA ILE A 2 5.64 -11.65 2.35
C ILE A 2 5.80 -10.12 2.36
N PHE A 3 6.88 -9.64 1.78
CA PHE A 3 7.05 -8.22 1.46
C PHE A 3 6.82 -8.00 -0.02
N THR A 4 6.24 -6.87 -0.36
CA THR A 4 5.97 -6.43 -1.74
C THR A 4 6.72 -5.14 -2.01
N TYR A 5 7.21 -4.99 -3.23
CA TYR A 5 7.97 -3.82 -3.67
C TYR A 5 7.43 -3.37 -5.01
N GLY A 6 7.54 -2.07 -5.31
CA GLY A 6 7.40 -1.55 -6.67
C GLY A 6 8.67 -1.82 -7.48
N ASP A 7 9.02 -0.88 -8.37
CA ASP A 7 10.21 -0.97 -9.22
C ASP A 7 11.44 -1.47 -8.44
N THR A 8 11.92 -2.66 -8.82
CA THR A 8 13.01 -3.34 -8.13
C THR A 8 14.13 -3.61 -9.10
N ALA A 9 15.35 -3.22 -8.73
CA ALA A 9 16.55 -3.45 -9.53
C ALA A 9 17.41 -4.57 -8.94
N LEU A 10 17.99 -5.38 -9.81
CA LEU A 10 19.07 -6.32 -9.51
C LEU A 10 20.30 -5.93 -10.33
N GLN A 11 21.44 -5.81 -9.68
CA GLN A 11 22.73 -5.58 -10.33
C GLN A 11 23.72 -6.67 -9.93
N GLU A 12 24.20 -7.43 -10.90
CA GLU A 12 25.22 -8.47 -10.73
C GLU A 12 26.27 -8.34 -11.85
N GLU A 13 27.56 -8.26 -11.50
CA GLU A 13 28.71 -8.28 -12.43
C GLU A 13 28.60 -7.47 -13.74
N GLY A 14 27.96 -6.30 -13.71
CA GLY A 14 27.80 -5.42 -14.88
C GLY A 14 26.50 -5.65 -15.67
N GLU A 15 25.70 -6.62 -15.29
CA GLU A 15 24.32 -6.79 -15.73
C GLU A 15 23.36 -6.02 -14.81
N PHE A 16 22.28 -5.49 -15.39
CA PHE A 16 21.28 -4.72 -14.70
C PHE A 16 19.89 -5.17 -15.17
N TYR A 17 19.09 -5.63 -14.21
CA TYR A 17 17.73 -6.07 -14.42
C TYR A 17 16.77 -5.21 -13.61
N MET A 18 15.58 -4.99 -14.15
CA MET A 18 14.50 -4.32 -13.46
C MET A 18 13.18 -5.04 -13.66
N THR A 19 12.40 -5.12 -12.59
CA THR A 19 11.00 -5.52 -12.60
C THR A 19 10.15 -4.36 -12.10
N SER A 20 8.89 -4.32 -12.53
CA SER A 20 7.94 -3.26 -12.14
C SER A 20 7.39 -3.45 -10.73
N ASP A 21 7.36 -4.70 -10.30
CA ASP A 21 7.13 -5.08 -8.91
C ASP A 21 7.99 -6.29 -8.56
N SER A 22 8.09 -6.57 -7.27
CA SER A 22 8.71 -7.80 -6.79
C SER A 22 8.20 -8.17 -5.40
N SER A 23 8.65 -9.32 -4.92
CA SER A 23 8.38 -9.75 -3.56
C SER A 23 9.55 -10.48 -2.93
N SER A 24 9.53 -10.55 -1.60
CA SER A 24 10.50 -11.29 -0.84
C SER A 24 9.87 -11.95 0.38
N ILE A 25 10.60 -12.91 0.97
CA ILE A 25 10.24 -13.52 2.24
C ILE A 25 11.07 -12.88 3.35
N GLY A 26 10.39 -12.33 4.35
CA GLY A 26 11.03 -11.69 5.49
C GLY A 26 11.83 -12.64 6.37
N THR A 27 12.86 -12.11 7.01
CA THR A 27 13.69 -12.81 8.00
C THR A 27 13.53 -12.20 9.41
N ASP A 28 14.27 -12.71 10.37
CA ASP A 28 14.32 -12.18 11.74
C ASP A 28 15.10 -10.85 11.85
N ASP A 29 15.74 -10.41 10.76
CA ASP A 29 16.35 -9.08 10.63
C ASP A 29 15.53 -8.23 9.67
N PRO A 30 15.02 -7.04 10.08
CA PRO A 30 14.22 -6.17 9.23
C PRO A 30 14.96 -5.61 8.01
N LEU A 31 16.29 -5.70 7.97
CA LEU A 31 17.10 -5.23 6.84
C LEU A 31 17.51 -6.36 5.89
N PHE A 32 17.19 -7.62 6.21
CA PHE A 32 17.50 -8.75 5.35
C PHE A 32 16.23 -9.50 4.96
N VAL A 33 16.16 -9.83 3.67
CA VAL A 33 15.07 -10.60 3.10
C VAL A 33 15.61 -11.72 2.24
N ARG A 34 14.85 -12.80 2.13
CA ARG A 34 15.12 -13.85 1.16
C ARG A 34 14.38 -13.50 -0.13
N ASN A 35 15.13 -13.11 -1.16
CA ASN A 35 14.57 -12.92 -2.49
C ASN A 35 14.32 -14.30 -3.13
N THR A 36 13.04 -14.63 -3.32
CA THR A 36 12.62 -15.85 -4.04
C THR A 36 11.99 -15.56 -5.39
N GLN A 37 11.71 -14.29 -5.74
CA GLN A 37 10.97 -13.96 -6.95
C GLN A 37 11.91 -13.91 -8.18
N ARG A 38 12.19 -15.09 -8.74
CA ARG A 38 13.15 -15.27 -9.84
C ARG A 38 12.64 -16.19 -10.96
N THR A 39 13.28 -16.14 -12.12
CA THR A 39 13.06 -17.08 -13.22
C THR A 39 13.33 -18.52 -12.79
N GLU A 40 12.83 -19.50 -13.53
CA GLU A 40 12.96 -20.93 -13.18
C GLU A 40 14.43 -21.40 -13.09
N ASP A 41 15.31 -20.80 -13.89
CA ASP A 41 16.76 -21.03 -13.84
C ASP A 41 17.45 -20.33 -12.65
N GLY A 42 16.72 -19.49 -11.91
CA GLY A 42 17.17 -18.74 -10.74
C GLY A 42 18.00 -17.50 -11.05
N ASN A 43 18.24 -17.18 -12.32
CA ASN A 43 19.24 -16.18 -12.70
C ASN A 43 18.68 -14.75 -12.72
N ASN A 44 17.42 -14.56 -13.11
CA ASN A 44 16.84 -13.23 -13.33
C ASN A 44 15.67 -12.96 -12.38
N PRO A 45 15.42 -11.71 -11.98
CA PRO A 45 14.21 -11.36 -11.24
C PRO A 45 12.97 -11.49 -12.13
N THR A 46 11.80 -11.70 -11.52
CA THR A 46 10.51 -11.71 -12.22
C THR A 46 9.53 -10.79 -11.51
N ASP A 47 8.60 -10.19 -12.27
CA ASP A 47 7.47 -9.48 -11.68
C ASP A 47 6.69 -10.41 -10.72
N MET A 48 6.15 -9.84 -9.65
CA MET A 48 5.22 -10.54 -8.76
C MET A 48 3.86 -10.62 -9.44
N ILE A 49 3.37 -9.50 -9.97
CA ILE A 49 2.15 -9.36 -10.75
C ILE A 49 2.53 -9.12 -12.21
N ALA A 50 2.45 -10.18 -13.02
CA ALA A 50 2.77 -10.07 -14.43
C ALA A 50 1.63 -9.43 -15.25
N PRO A 51 1.97 -8.64 -16.29
CA PRO A 51 1.04 -8.26 -17.34
C PRO A 51 0.38 -9.48 -17.99
N HIS A 52 -0.90 -9.35 -18.30
CA HIS A 52 -1.73 -10.43 -18.81
C HIS A 52 -2.13 -10.16 -20.25
N ALA A 53 -1.74 -11.07 -21.15
CA ALA A 53 -1.97 -10.91 -22.58
C ALA A 53 -3.48 -10.82 -22.95
N GLU A 54 -4.36 -11.48 -22.21
CA GLU A 54 -5.82 -11.41 -22.46
C GLU A 54 -6.40 -10.01 -22.21
N TRP A 55 -5.73 -9.19 -21.41
CA TRP A 55 -6.09 -7.79 -21.16
C TRP A 55 -5.29 -6.81 -22.02
N ASN A 56 -4.59 -7.32 -23.05
CA ASN A 56 -3.76 -6.54 -23.96
C ASN A 56 -2.67 -5.70 -23.25
N GLU A 57 -2.22 -6.17 -22.09
CA GLU A 57 -1.19 -5.51 -21.31
C GLU A 57 0.21 -5.90 -21.81
N LYS A 58 1.14 -4.95 -21.76
CA LYS A 58 2.52 -5.14 -22.21
C LYS A 58 3.50 -4.71 -21.13
N ASN A 59 4.51 -5.52 -20.84
CA ASN A 59 5.55 -5.16 -19.84
C ASN A 59 6.24 -3.81 -20.11
N THR A 60 6.29 -3.37 -21.37
CA THR A 60 6.88 -2.09 -21.77
C THR A 60 6.00 -0.87 -21.48
N GLU A 61 4.69 -1.07 -21.39
CA GLU A 61 3.68 -0.01 -21.29
C GLU A 61 2.85 -0.12 -20.01
N ASP A 62 2.87 -1.26 -19.32
CA ASP A 62 2.07 -1.53 -18.14
C ASP A 62 2.95 -2.04 -16.99
N ALA A 63 2.57 -1.65 -15.78
CA ALA A 63 3.23 -2.00 -14.54
C ALA A 63 2.19 -2.16 -13.42
N PHE A 64 2.57 -2.86 -12.36
CA PHE A 64 1.68 -3.08 -11.22
C PHE A 64 2.32 -2.60 -9.93
N GLY A 65 1.55 -1.89 -9.11
CA GLY A 65 1.94 -1.56 -7.75
C GLY A 65 1.22 -2.47 -6.77
N GLY A 66 1.97 -3.25 -5.98
CA GLY A 66 1.41 -4.15 -4.98
C GLY A 66 1.34 -3.52 -3.59
N THR A 67 0.27 -3.82 -2.87
CA THR A 67 0.08 -3.43 -1.46
C THR A 67 0.46 -4.57 -0.53
N ASN A 68 0.50 -4.30 0.78
CA ASN A 68 0.73 -5.32 1.81
C ASN A 68 -0.19 -6.54 1.60
N VAL A 69 0.35 -7.75 1.74
CA VAL A 69 -0.44 -8.98 1.69
C VAL A 69 -1.21 -9.15 3.01
N VAL A 70 -2.53 -9.21 2.95
CA VAL A 70 -3.39 -9.52 4.10
C VAL A 70 -3.72 -11.01 4.16
N PRO A 71 -3.70 -11.64 5.34
CA PRO A 71 -4.13 -13.03 5.49
C PRO A 71 -5.65 -13.15 5.26
N SER A 72 -6.08 -14.13 4.47
CA SER A 72 -7.51 -14.33 4.15
C SER A 72 -8.12 -15.61 4.74
N GLY A 73 -7.38 -16.34 5.59
CA GLY A 73 -7.86 -17.57 6.23
C GLY A 73 -7.93 -18.82 5.31
N HIS A 74 -7.90 -18.66 4.00
CA HIS A 74 -7.98 -19.77 3.02
C HIS A 74 -6.62 -20.40 2.67
N GLY A 75 -5.65 -20.43 3.59
CA GLY A 75 -4.27 -20.84 3.29
C GLY A 75 -3.57 -19.97 2.23
N ASN A 76 -4.17 -18.82 1.91
CA ASN A 76 -3.80 -17.88 0.87
C ASN A 76 -3.86 -16.45 1.44
N GLY A 77 -3.05 -15.56 0.88
CA GLY A 77 -3.15 -14.12 1.09
C GLY A 77 -4.06 -13.46 0.06
N MET A 78 -4.40 -12.22 0.34
CA MET A 78 -5.01 -11.29 -0.59
C MET A 78 -4.15 -10.05 -0.64
N MET A 79 -4.07 -9.41 -1.80
CA MET A 79 -3.46 -8.10 -1.93
C MET A 79 -4.31 -7.23 -2.84
N PHE A 80 -4.23 -5.92 -2.64
CA PHE A 80 -4.65 -4.97 -3.65
C PHE A 80 -3.50 -4.73 -4.62
N PHE A 81 -3.84 -4.42 -5.87
CA PHE A 81 -2.90 -3.98 -6.90
C PHE A 81 -3.41 -2.70 -7.56
N LEU A 82 -2.47 -1.88 -8.04
CA LEU A 82 -2.73 -0.74 -8.93
C LEU A 82 -2.21 -1.07 -10.32
N LYS A 83 -3.03 -0.88 -11.35
CA LYS A 83 -2.62 -0.96 -12.75
C LYS A 83 -2.12 0.40 -13.19
N ASN A 84 -0.86 0.45 -13.55
CA ASN A 84 -0.19 1.63 -14.07
C ASN A 84 0.01 1.49 -15.57
N HIS A 85 -0.42 2.48 -16.34
CA HIS A 85 -0.13 2.62 -17.76
C HIS A 85 0.95 3.70 -17.94
N ARG A 86 2.07 3.33 -18.56
CA ARG A 86 3.31 4.09 -18.68
C ARG A 86 3.85 4.22 -20.12
N PRO A 87 3.02 4.58 -21.12
CA PRO A 87 3.51 4.81 -22.47
C PRO A 87 4.53 5.96 -22.45
N ASP A 88 5.63 5.77 -23.16
CA ASP A 88 6.74 6.74 -23.23
C ASP A 88 7.34 7.13 -21.86
N GLY A 89 7.15 6.30 -20.83
CA GLY A 89 7.65 6.52 -19.46
C GLY A 89 6.76 7.41 -18.58
N ASN A 90 5.58 7.83 -19.04
CA ASN A 90 4.66 8.66 -18.25
C ASN A 90 3.71 7.80 -17.42
N ASN A 91 3.99 7.68 -16.12
CA ASN A 91 3.22 6.80 -15.25
C ASN A 91 1.82 7.36 -14.90
N THR A 92 0.76 6.61 -15.23
CA THR A 92 -0.63 6.93 -14.89
C THR A 92 -1.31 5.72 -14.25
N ILE A 93 -1.87 5.86 -13.06
CA ILE A 93 -2.73 4.83 -12.47
C ILE A 93 -4.06 4.84 -13.23
N ILE A 94 -4.41 3.72 -13.85
CA ILE A 94 -5.63 3.58 -14.67
C ILE A 94 -6.66 2.64 -14.05
N GLY A 95 -6.31 1.97 -12.96
CA GLY A 95 -7.27 1.19 -12.18
C GLY A 95 -6.64 0.52 -10.97
N ALA A 96 -7.50 -0.05 -10.14
CA ALA A 96 -7.12 -0.84 -8.98
C ALA A 96 -7.93 -2.14 -8.94
N GLY A 97 -7.41 -3.14 -8.26
CA GLY A 97 -8.11 -4.40 -8.07
C GLY A 97 -7.49 -5.25 -6.98
N VAL A 98 -7.88 -6.53 -6.96
CA VAL A 98 -7.41 -7.48 -5.95
C VAL A 98 -6.86 -8.75 -6.60
N ALA A 99 -5.90 -9.37 -5.91
CA ALA A 99 -5.30 -10.63 -6.33
C ALA A 99 -5.27 -11.63 -5.18
N HIS A 100 -5.45 -12.91 -5.53
CA HIS A 100 -4.99 -14.00 -4.67
C HIS A 100 -3.48 -14.01 -4.62
N VAL A 101 -2.92 -14.21 -3.43
CA VAL A 101 -1.49 -14.41 -3.21
C VAL A 101 -1.29 -15.80 -2.62
N ARG A 102 -0.45 -16.62 -3.25
CA ARG A 102 -0.14 -17.96 -2.76
C ARG A 102 1.36 -18.13 -2.58
N LEU A 103 1.74 -18.74 -1.44
CA LEU A 103 3.10 -19.13 -1.13
C LEU A 103 3.09 -20.61 -0.74
N SER A 104 3.57 -21.47 -1.65
CA SER A 104 3.58 -22.93 -1.43
C SER A 104 4.65 -23.37 -0.43
N SER A 105 5.79 -22.68 -0.41
CA SER A 105 6.83 -22.82 0.62
C SER A 105 7.69 -21.54 0.66
N PRO A 106 8.41 -21.24 1.76
CA PRO A 106 9.28 -20.07 1.86
C PRO A 106 10.43 -19.99 0.85
N ASP A 107 10.64 -21.06 0.08
CA ASP A 107 11.75 -21.24 -0.86
C ASP A 107 11.31 -21.08 -2.32
N LYS A 108 10.03 -20.80 -2.55
CA LYS A 108 9.43 -20.68 -3.88
C LYS A 108 8.98 -19.25 -4.15
N ASN A 109 8.82 -18.95 -5.44
CA ASN A 109 8.19 -17.72 -5.87
C ASN A 109 6.79 -17.60 -5.28
N ILE A 110 6.42 -16.36 -5.01
CA ILE A 110 5.03 -16.03 -4.68
C ILE A 110 4.27 -15.97 -5.99
N THR A 111 3.10 -16.61 -6.02
CA THR A 111 2.23 -16.57 -7.20
C THR A 111 1.04 -15.67 -6.93
N THR A 112 0.74 -14.77 -7.87
CA THR A 112 -0.45 -13.93 -7.81
C THR A 112 -1.43 -14.28 -8.91
N GLU A 113 -2.72 -14.22 -8.60
CA GLU A 113 -3.80 -14.38 -9.56
C GLU A 113 -4.77 -13.20 -9.39
N ARG A 114 -4.79 -12.28 -10.36
CA ARG A 114 -5.72 -11.15 -10.38
C ARG A 114 -7.14 -11.64 -10.68
N LEU A 115 -8.12 -11.15 -9.94
CA LEU A 115 -9.52 -11.55 -10.11
C LEU A 115 -10.23 -10.85 -11.28
N ALA A 116 -9.64 -9.77 -11.78
CA ALA A 116 -10.07 -9.03 -12.96
C ALA A 116 -8.90 -8.15 -13.46
N GLU A 117 -9.06 -7.53 -14.63
CA GLU A 117 -8.12 -6.53 -15.13
C GLU A 117 -7.97 -5.38 -14.13
N CYS A 118 -9.11 -4.75 -13.79
CA CYS A 118 -9.31 -3.80 -12.71
C CYS A 118 -10.72 -4.04 -12.13
N TRP A 119 -10.87 -3.84 -10.83
CA TRP A 119 -12.20 -3.74 -10.21
C TRP A 119 -12.67 -2.31 -10.14
N TRP A 120 -11.79 -1.40 -9.75
CA TRP A 120 -12.04 0.04 -9.67
C TRP A 120 -11.36 0.74 -10.83
N ASP A 121 -12.12 1.56 -11.55
CA ASP A 121 -11.69 2.33 -12.71
C ASP A 121 -11.34 3.76 -12.26
N THR A 122 -10.04 4.01 -12.14
CA THR A 122 -9.48 5.30 -11.73
C THR A 122 -9.85 6.40 -12.71
N LEU A 123 -9.90 6.10 -14.01
CA LEU A 123 -10.21 7.07 -15.06
C LEU A 123 -11.70 7.44 -15.05
N ALA A 124 -12.56 6.52 -14.63
CA ALA A 124 -13.97 6.80 -14.35
C ALA A 124 -14.19 7.57 -13.03
N GLY A 125 -13.12 7.85 -12.26
CA GLY A 125 -13.17 8.66 -11.05
C GLY A 125 -13.32 7.86 -9.75
N GLU A 126 -13.13 6.55 -9.77
CA GLU A 126 -13.14 5.75 -8.54
C GLU A 126 -11.83 5.88 -7.77
N PRO A 127 -11.85 5.76 -6.43
CA PRO A 127 -10.63 5.70 -5.64
C PRO A 127 -9.74 4.51 -5.97
N ASN A 128 -8.43 4.71 -5.83
CA ASN A 128 -7.38 3.72 -6.01
C ASN A 128 -7.26 2.82 -4.77
N TYR A 129 -8.30 2.05 -4.45
CA TYR A 129 -8.33 1.25 -3.22
C TYR A 129 -7.13 0.30 -3.14
N GLY A 130 -6.38 0.42 -2.04
CA GLY A 130 -5.12 -0.28 -1.81
C GLY A 130 -3.90 0.63 -1.87
N ASP A 131 -3.91 1.71 -2.67
CA ASP A 131 -2.75 2.59 -2.88
C ASP A 131 -2.05 3.02 -1.59
N ILE A 132 -2.83 3.41 -0.58
CA ILE A 132 -2.31 3.75 0.75
C ILE A 132 -1.90 2.50 1.53
N GLY A 133 -2.74 1.48 1.55
CA GLY A 133 -2.48 0.25 2.27
C GLY A 133 -3.74 -0.58 2.50
N ALA A 134 -3.55 -1.71 3.18
CA ALA A 134 -4.60 -2.65 3.52
C ALA A 134 -4.55 -3.07 4.99
N TYR A 135 -5.71 -3.46 5.54
CA TYR A 135 -5.87 -3.95 6.90
C TYR A 135 -6.89 -5.08 6.96
N THR A 136 -6.80 -5.94 7.97
CA THR A 136 -7.87 -6.87 8.31
C THR A 136 -8.06 -6.95 9.81
N ASP A 137 -9.31 -6.99 10.25
CA ASP A 137 -9.70 -7.24 11.64
C ASP A 137 -10.05 -8.72 11.91
N GLY A 138 -9.84 -9.59 10.90
CA GLY A 138 -10.22 -11.00 10.92
C GLY A 138 -11.64 -11.30 10.44
N ASN A 139 -12.52 -10.29 10.31
CA ASN A 139 -13.87 -10.42 9.76
C ASN A 139 -14.00 -9.76 8.39
N TYR A 140 -13.30 -8.65 8.19
CA TYR A 140 -13.29 -7.85 6.97
C TYR A 140 -11.86 -7.60 6.52
N ILE A 141 -11.71 -7.40 5.21
CA ILE A 141 -10.53 -6.84 4.57
C ILE A 141 -10.85 -5.40 4.21
N TYR A 142 -9.94 -4.49 4.49
CA TYR A 142 -10.05 -3.06 4.27
C TYR A 142 -8.98 -2.60 3.29
N GLY A 143 -9.38 -1.81 2.29
CA GLY A 143 -8.49 -1.18 1.31
C GLY A 143 -8.60 0.32 1.39
N TYR A 144 -7.45 0.99 1.56
CA TYR A 144 -7.34 2.42 1.70
C TYR A 144 -6.71 2.98 0.43
N GLY A 145 -7.32 3.97 -0.20
CA GLY A 145 -6.90 4.47 -1.50
C GLY A 145 -7.08 5.96 -1.66
N HIS A 146 -6.23 6.58 -2.47
CA HIS A 146 -6.43 7.96 -2.88
C HIS A 146 -7.65 8.11 -3.80
N GLY A 147 -8.25 9.31 -3.82
CA GLY A 147 -9.26 9.64 -4.81
C GLY A 147 -8.72 9.50 -6.23
N GLY A 148 -9.56 9.03 -7.15
CA GLY A 148 -9.25 8.99 -8.57
C GLY A 148 -9.20 10.38 -9.18
N ASP A 149 -8.51 10.49 -10.32
CA ASP A 149 -8.16 11.77 -10.92
C ASP A 149 -9.10 12.27 -11.99
N GLY A 150 -10.09 11.45 -12.32
CA GLY A 150 -10.87 11.65 -13.53
C GLY A 150 -9.96 11.84 -14.74
N ASP A 151 -10.37 12.73 -15.63
CA ASP A 151 -9.65 13.09 -16.85
C ASP A 151 -8.45 14.02 -16.62
N GLY A 152 -8.04 14.25 -15.37
CA GLY A 152 -6.91 15.11 -15.01
C GLY A 152 -7.17 16.62 -15.19
N THR A 153 -8.41 17.03 -15.42
CA THR A 153 -8.78 18.44 -15.65
C THR A 153 -9.28 19.18 -14.40
N THR A 154 -9.52 18.47 -13.29
CA THR A 154 -10.12 19.03 -12.06
C THR A 154 -9.06 19.26 -10.98
N GLU A 155 -8.82 20.53 -10.61
CA GLU A 155 -7.97 20.96 -9.49
C GLU A 155 -8.67 20.79 -8.12
N ASP A 156 -9.41 19.71 -7.87
CA ASP A 156 -10.19 19.57 -6.63
C ASP A 156 -9.48 18.81 -5.51
N GLY A 157 -8.21 18.44 -5.72
CA GLY A 157 -7.36 17.90 -4.66
C GLY A 157 -7.80 16.52 -4.13
N ARG A 158 -8.83 15.86 -4.70
CA ARG A 158 -9.34 14.54 -4.27
C ARG A 158 -8.27 13.46 -4.18
N ARG A 159 -7.28 13.52 -5.07
CA ARG A 159 -6.04 12.73 -5.09
C ARG A 159 -5.30 12.73 -3.75
N MET A 160 -5.52 13.76 -2.92
CA MET A 160 -4.89 13.92 -1.62
C MET A 160 -5.69 13.26 -0.49
N HIS A 161 -6.96 12.91 -0.69
CA HIS A 161 -7.83 12.35 0.34
C HIS A 161 -7.80 10.82 0.32
N VAL A 162 -7.93 10.20 1.50
CA VAL A 162 -7.99 8.75 1.63
C VAL A 162 -9.43 8.27 1.76
N PHE A 163 -9.83 7.36 0.86
CA PHE A 163 -11.10 6.68 0.84
C PHE A 163 -10.93 5.22 1.26
N LEU A 164 -12.01 4.62 1.77
CA LEU A 164 -11.97 3.30 2.35
C LEU A 164 -13.05 2.40 1.75
N ALA A 165 -12.63 1.19 1.34
CA ALA A 165 -13.53 0.11 0.96
C ALA A 165 -13.26 -1.10 1.85
N ARG A 166 -14.26 -1.97 2.00
CA ARG A 166 -14.10 -3.25 2.69
C ARG A 166 -14.90 -4.36 2.05
N ALA A 167 -14.52 -5.61 2.30
CA ALA A 167 -15.36 -6.77 2.05
C ALA A 167 -15.23 -7.80 3.18
N PRO A 168 -16.27 -8.62 3.44
CA PRO A 168 -16.15 -9.75 4.35
C PRO A 168 -15.00 -10.67 3.94
N ILE A 169 -14.23 -11.18 4.91
CA ILE A 169 -13.04 -12.01 4.67
C ILE A 169 -13.33 -13.31 3.92
N LEU A 170 -14.58 -13.79 3.93
CA LEU A 170 -15.03 -14.97 3.19
C LEU A 170 -15.70 -14.64 1.85
N GLY A 171 -15.90 -13.36 1.54
CA GLY A 171 -16.62 -12.89 0.36
C GLY A 171 -15.83 -11.90 -0.50
N TRP A 172 -14.57 -11.62 -0.15
CA TRP A 172 -13.79 -10.56 -0.80
C TRP A 172 -13.51 -10.80 -2.27
N THR A 173 -13.60 -12.04 -2.76
CA THR A 173 -13.35 -12.41 -4.16
C THR A 173 -14.46 -11.99 -5.13
N ASP A 174 -15.56 -11.47 -4.62
CA ASP A 174 -16.69 -10.98 -5.42
C ASP A 174 -16.88 -9.49 -5.16
N LEU A 175 -16.75 -8.68 -6.23
CA LEU A 175 -16.89 -7.23 -6.17
C LEU A 175 -18.25 -6.79 -5.61
N GLN A 176 -19.31 -7.58 -5.74
CA GLN A 176 -20.65 -7.26 -5.20
C GLN A 176 -20.74 -7.31 -3.67
N ASN A 177 -19.74 -7.90 -3.01
CA ASN A 177 -19.64 -7.95 -1.55
C ASN A 177 -18.87 -6.77 -0.97
N TRP A 178 -18.29 -5.91 -1.81
CA TRP A 178 -17.57 -4.74 -1.34
C TRP A 178 -18.52 -3.62 -0.93
N GLU A 179 -18.16 -2.95 0.16
CA GLU A 179 -18.83 -1.79 0.72
C GLU A 179 -17.84 -0.64 0.78
N TYR A 180 -18.34 0.57 0.63
CA TYR A 180 -17.59 1.81 0.57
C TYR A 180 -17.99 2.70 1.74
N TRP A 181 -17.01 3.28 2.41
CA TRP A 181 -17.25 4.17 3.53
C TRP A 181 -17.61 5.57 3.03
N HIS A 182 -18.75 6.08 3.47
CA HIS A 182 -19.17 7.46 3.26
C HIS A 182 -18.97 8.24 4.55
N GLY A 183 -17.87 9.00 4.64
CA GLY A 183 -17.58 9.87 5.78
C GLY A 183 -18.65 10.92 6.06
N SER A 184 -19.31 11.42 5.01
CA SER A 184 -20.34 12.48 5.10
C SER A 184 -21.56 12.04 5.90
N THR A 185 -21.89 10.74 5.84
CA THR A 185 -23.02 10.11 6.52
C THR A 185 -22.59 9.16 7.63
N ASN A 186 -21.29 8.87 7.76
CA ASN A 186 -20.73 7.80 8.59
C ASN A 186 -21.39 6.43 8.36
N THR A 187 -21.57 6.04 7.09
CA THR A 187 -22.21 4.77 6.71
C THR A 187 -21.39 3.97 5.71
N TRP A 188 -21.57 2.65 5.74
CA TRP A 188 -21.09 1.74 4.71
C TRP A 188 -22.18 1.53 3.67
N GLU A 189 -21.85 1.70 2.40
CA GLU A 189 -22.78 1.53 1.29
C GLU A 189 -22.23 0.57 0.24
N LYS A 190 -23.12 -0.15 -0.46
CA LYS A 190 -22.72 -1.03 -1.58
C LYS A 190 -22.57 -0.29 -2.91
N THR A 191 -23.10 0.92 -2.98
CA THR A 191 -23.02 1.74 -4.20
C THR A 191 -21.58 2.15 -4.42
N ARG A 192 -21.06 1.90 -5.62
CA ARG A 192 -19.70 2.30 -5.99
C ARG A 192 -19.55 3.81 -5.96
N MET A 193 -18.37 4.25 -5.54
CA MET A 193 -18.05 5.64 -5.31
C MET A 193 -17.28 6.22 -6.49
N TYR A 194 -17.91 7.12 -7.23
CA TYR A 194 -17.29 7.85 -8.35
C TYR A 194 -17.17 9.32 -7.97
N PHE A 195 -15.99 9.90 -8.19
CA PHE A 195 -15.72 11.31 -7.91
C PHE A 195 -16.11 11.75 -6.50
N PRO A 196 -15.72 11.01 -5.43
CA PRO A 196 -16.15 11.35 -4.09
C PRO A 196 -15.66 12.72 -3.64
N ALA A 197 -16.49 13.36 -2.82
CA ALA A 197 -16.14 14.63 -2.19
C ALA A 197 -15.22 14.41 -0.99
N GLU A 198 -14.54 15.47 -0.53
CA GLU A 198 -13.61 15.38 0.59
C GLU A 198 -14.27 14.92 1.90
N GLU A 199 -15.56 15.18 2.06
CA GLU A 199 -16.35 14.80 3.23
C GLU A 199 -16.58 13.29 3.30
N ASP A 200 -16.48 12.57 2.18
CA ASP A 200 -16.62 11.11 2.14
C ASP A 200 -15.34 10.36 2.55
N ALA A 201 -14.20 11.06 2.60
CA ALA A 201 -12.93 10.49 3.00
C ALA A 201 -12.93 10.00 4.47
N ILE A 202 -12.00 9.11 4.82
CA ILE A 202 -11.79 8.74 6.22
C ILE A 202 -11.27 9.97 6.99
N GLN A 203 -12.15 10.50 7.84
CA GLN A 203 -11.90 11.62 8.75
C GLN A 203 -11.04 12.76 8.15
N TRP A 204 -11.72 13.68 7.47
CA TRP A 204 -11.22 15.03 7.26
C TRP A 204 -11.30 15.82 8.57
N ASN A 205 -10.14 16.20 9.13
CA ASN A 205 -10.10 17.28 10.13
C ASN A 205 -9.60 18.55 9.44
N PRO A 206 -10.45 19.60 9.27
CA PRO A 206 -10.07 20.85 8.61
C PRO A 206 -8.93 21.59 9.32
N LEU A 207 -8.71 21.32 10.61
CA LEU A 207 -7.65 21.93 11.39
C LEU A 207 -6.31 21.18 11.25
N ASP A 208 -6.34 19.91 10.83
CA ASP A 208 -5.19 19.00 10.97
C ASP A 208 -4.80 18.26 9.66
N GLY A 209 -5.54 18.42 8.56
CA GLY A 209 -5.22 17.80 7.26
C GLY A 209 -5.13 16.27 7.32
N ALA A 210 -5.97 15.64 8.14
CA ALA A 210 -5.63 14.36 8.79
C ALA A 210 -5.42 13.14 7.86
N ALA A 211 -6.04 13.16 6.68
CA ALA A 211 -5.87 12.17 5.62
C ALA A 211 -5.54 12.86 4.28
N TRP A 212 -4.90 14.04 4.34
CA TRP A 212 -4.52 14.82 3.18
C TRP A 212 -3.05 14.60 2.82
N ALA A 213 -2.79 14.24 1.56
CA ALA A 213 -1.46 14.00 0.98
C ALA A 213 -0.64 12.93 1.74
N VAL A 214 -1.33 11.93 2.30
CA VAL A 214 -0.67 10.80 2.97
C VAL A 214 0.02 9.93 1.93
N ALA A 215 1.30 9.63 2.12
CA ALA A 215 1.97 8.63 1.29
C ALA A 215 1.57 7.21 1.68
N GLN A 216 1.98 6.22 0.88
CA GLN A 216 1.78 4.81 1.19
C GLN A 216 2.25 4.48 2.62
N GLY A 217 1.43 3.70 3.34
CA GLY A 217 1.63 3.35 4.73
C GLY A 217 1.06 1.97 5.07
N GLN A 218 0.99 1.67 6.37
CA GLN A 218 0.46 0.41 6.85
C GLN A 218 -0.31 0.56 8.15
N MET A 219 -1.40 -0.19 8.22
CA MET A 219 -2.28 -0.25 9.38
C MET A 219 -2.09 -1.60 10.06
N VAL A 220 -1.87 -1.59 11.36
CA VAL A 220 -1.64 -2.79 12.17
C VAL A 220 -2.37 -2.70 13.50
N TRP A 221 -2.87 -3.83 13.99
CA TRP A 221 -3.39 -3.90 15.35
C TRP A 221 -2.22 -3.89 16.35
N ASN A 222 -2.29 -3.03 17.36
CA ASN A 222 -1.34 -3.00 18.46
C ASN A 222 -1.99 -3.53 19.75
N PRO A 223 -1.51 -4.66 20.30
CA PRO A 223 -2.12 -5.27 21.48
C PRO A 223 -1.84 -4.51 22.79
N TYR A 224 -0.78 -3.69 22.87
CA TYR A 224 -0.46 -2.88 24.06
C TYR A 224 -1.46 -1.73 24.24
N TYR A 225 -1.68 -0.94 23.18
CA TYR A 225 -2.66 0.14 23.18
C TYR A 225 -4.10 -0.32 22.99
N GLN A 226 -4.30 -1.54 22.46
CA GLN A 226 -5.60 -2.05 22.00
C GLN A 226 -6.23 -1.09 20.97
N LYS A 227 -5.42 -0.68 20.00
CA LYS A 227 -5.80 0.24 18.92
C LYS A 227 -5.20 -0.23 17.60
N ILE A 228 -5.82 0.19 16.49
CA ILE A 228 -5.19 0.17 15.18
C ILE A 228 -4.18 1.31 15.14
N ILE A 229 -2.94 1.03 14.75
CA ILE A 229 -1.92 2.03 14.45
C ILE A 229 -1.78 2.12 12.94
N TRP A 230 -1.96 3.32 12.38
CA TRP A 230 -1.62 3.65 11.01
C TRP A 230 -0.28 4.35 10.99
N VAL A 231 0.74 3.71 10.42
CA VAL A 231 2.07 4.28 10.18
C VAL A 231 2.17 4.72 8.72
N TYR A 232 2.67 5.92 8.49
CA TYR A 232 2.85 6.46 7.14
C TYR A 232 3.95 7.53 7.13
N THR A 233 4.41 7.93 5.94
CA THR A 233 5.31 9.08 5.79
C THR A 233 4.53 10.34 5.47
N THR A 234 5.05 11.48 5.93
CA THR A 234 4.58 12.81 5.49
C THR A 234 4.69 12.97 3.96
N PRO A 235 3.98 13.94 3.34
CA PRO A 235 3.86 14.06 1.88
C PRO A 235 5.19 14.07 1.11
N PHE A 236 5.11 13.58 -0.14
CA PHE A 236 6.18 13.14 -1.05
C PHE A 236 7.26 14.15 -1.49
N ALA A 237 7.31 15.38 -0.99
CA ALA A 237 8.27 16.37 -1.48
C ALA A 237 8.95 17.12 -0.33
N ASP A 238 10.14 17.66 -0.62
CA ASP A 238 10.78 18.67 0.21
C ASP A 238 9.77 19.77 0.51
N ASN A 239 9.21 19.76 1.72
CA ASN A 239 8.61 20.96 2.26
C ASN A 239 9.75 21.87 2.74
N ASP A 240 9.52 23.18 2.70
CA ASP A 240 10.50 24.20 3.15
C ASP A 240 10.94 24.03 4.62
N ARG A 241 10.31 23.10 5.36
CA ARG A 241 10.63 22.75 6.74
C ARG A 241 11.61 21.56 6.85
N GLY A 242 11.90 20.84 5.76
CA GLY A 242 12.86 19.73 5.72
C GLY A 242 12.45 18.48 6.51
N ASP A 243 11.19 18.42 6.94
CA ASP A 243 10.70 17.46 7.93
C ASP A 243 10.09 16.22 7.26
N HIS A 244 10.94 15.32 6.77
CA HIS A 244 10.49 13.97 6.40
C HIS A 244 10.41 13.12 7.66
N ALA A 245 9.19 12.70 7.99
CA ALA A 245 8.92 11.98 9.21
C ALA A 245 8.12 10.71 8.94
N ILE A 246 8.47 9.67 9.68
CA ILE A 246 7.58 8.55 9.96
C ILE A 246 6.63 9.05 11.04
N VAL A 247 5.35 9.04 10.73
CA VAL A 247 4.29 9.46 11.64
C VAL A 247 3.32 8.31 11.88
N ALA A 248 2.58 8.39 12.97
CA ALA A 248 1.52 7.43 13.23
C ALA A 248 0.26 8.07 13.81
N ARG A 249 -0.88 7.45 13.53
CA ARG A 249 -2.19 7.72 14.13
C ARG A 249 -2.75 6.46 14.74
N THR A 250 -3.64 6.60 15.71
CA THR A 250 -4.35 5.48 16.33
C THR A 250 -5.86 5.60 16.16
N ALA A 251 -6.57 4.49 15.98
CA ALA A 251 -8.03 4.44 15.97
C ALA A 251 -8.57 3.17 16.63
N ASP A 252 -9.81 3.24 17.09
CA ASP A 252 -10.58 2.07 17.57
C ASP A 252 -11.16 1.24 16.42
N ARG A 253 -11.38 1.87 15.27
CA ARG A 253 -12.00 1.24 14.10
C ARG A 253 -11.25 1.60 12.82
N PRO A 254 -11.31 0.76 11.76
CA PRO A 254 -10.60 1.00 10.51
C PRO A 254 -10.96 2.32 9.81
N GLU A 255 -12.21 2.78 9.95
CA GLU A 255 -12.70 4.06 9.44
C GLU A 255 -12.34 5.27 10.31
N GLY A 256 -11.79 5.05 11.51
CA GLY A 256 -11.53 6.07 12.52
C GLY A 256 -12.63 6.18 13.61
N PRO A 257 -12.69 7.30 14.35
CA PRO A 257 -11.82 8.46 14.21
C PRO A 257 -10.37 8.13 14.58
N TRP A 258 -9.46 8.51 13.70
CA TRP A 258 -8.02 8.56 13.88
C TRP A 258 -7.62 9.72 14.80
N SER A 259 -6.63 9.46 15.66
CA SER A 259 -6.01 10.47 16.51
C SER A 259 -5.26 11.52 15.69
N GLN A 260 -4.80 12.57 16.36
CA GLN A 260 -3.74 13.43 15.80
C GLN A 260 -2.48 12.61 15.50
N ALA A 261 -1.75 13.01 14.45
CA ALA A 261 -0.52 12.36 14.06
C ALA A 261 0.58 12.62 15.10
N THR A 262 1.27 11.56 15.51
CA THR A 262 2.46 11.61 16.35
C THR A 262 3.68 11.34 15.48
N THR A 263 4.72 12.17 15.59
CA THR A 263 6.01 11.88 14.95
C THR A 263 6.69 10.72 15.67
N LEU A 264 6.90 9.61 14.97
CA LEU A 264 7.64 8.47 15.49
C LEU A 264 9.14 8.63 15.30
N TYR A 265 9.55 9.09 14.12
CA TYR A 265 10.95 9.27 13.76
C TYR A 265 11.09 10.33 12.68
N ARG A 266 12.16 11.13 12.74
CA ARG A 266 12.54 12.07 11.67
C ARG A 266 13.75 11.51 10.95
N THR A 267 13.69 11.44 9.62
CA THR A 267 14.82 10.90 8.85
C THR A 267 15.97 11.90 8.86
N HIS A 268 17.04 11.52 9.55
CA HIS A 268 18.33 12.20 9.51
C HIS A 268 19.24 11.37 8.59
N ASN A 269 20.00 12.00 7.68
CA ASN A 269 20.84 11.35 6.65
C ASN A 269 20.17 11.05 5.30
N ARG A 270 19.47 12.04 4.73
CA ARG A 270 19.10 12.02 3.31
C ARG A 270 19.90 13.06 2.54
N THR A 271 20.23 12.77 1.29
CA THR A 271 20.74 13.77 0.35
C THR A 271 19.59 14.68 -0.08
N PRO A 272 19.80 16.00 -0.24
CA PRO A 272 18.79 16.89 -0.82
C PRO A 272 18.23 16.32 -2.13
N GLY A 273 16.90 16.38 -2.30
CA GLY A 273 16.21 15.79 -3.44
C GLY A 273 15.89 14.29 -3.34
N GLN A 274 16.29 13.60 -2.26
CA GLN A 274 15.83 12.23 -2.01
C GLN A 274 14.44 12.21 -1.37
N PHE A 275 13.59 11.32 -1.91
CA PHE A 275 12.28 10.99 -1.37
C PHE A 275 12.38 10.11 -0.12
N VAL A 276 11.45 10.29 0.82
CA VAL A 276 11.23 9.37 1.94
C VAL A 276 9.80 8.88 1.85
N TYR A 277 9.63 7.57 1.70
CA TYR A 277 8.31 7.00 1.35
C TYR A 277 8.18 5.54 1.80
N CYS A 278 6.97 5.00 1.71
CA CYS A 278 6.62 3.62 2.06
C CYS A 278 7.03 3.26 3.50
N ALA A 279 6.51 3.99 4.50
CA ALA A 279 6.70 3.57 5.89
C ALA A 279 5.80 2.37 6.20
N VAL A 280 6.43 1.23 6.45
CA VAL A 280 5.79 -0.08 6.62
C VAL A 280 5.98 -0.53 8.07
N ALA A 281 4.87 -0.83 8.75
CA ALA A 281 4.83 -1.25 10.14
C ALA A 281 5.02 -2.77 10.25
N ASN A 282 6.00 -3.20 11.02
CA ASN A 282 6.39 -4.61 11.16
C ASN A 282 6.10 -5.12 12.58
N PRO A 283 4.83 -5.38 12.93
CA PRO A 283 4.39 -5.69 14.30
C PRO A 283 4.89 -7.05 14.81
N TYR A 284 5.34 -7.92 13.92
CA TYR A 284 5.80 -9.27 14.23
C TYR A 284 7.21 -9.31 14.85
N PHE A 285 7.98 -8.21 14.82
CA PHE A 285 9.25 -8.12 15.55
C PHE A 285 9.07 -7.86 17.06
N ASP A 286 7.85 -7.53 17.50
CA ASP A 286 7.45 -7.45 18.91
C ASP A 286 5.94 -7.64 19.05
N GLU A 287 5.52 -8.90 19.17
CA GLU A 287 4.10 -9.27 19.30
C GLU A 287 3.47 -8.77 20.61
N THR A 288 4.24 -8.29 21.59
CA THR A 288 3.68 -7.67 22.80
C THR A 288 3.07 -6.30 22.51
N GLY A 289 3.42 -5.70 21.37
CA GLY A 289 2.98 -4.38 20.97
C GLY A 289 3.63 -3.24 21.76
N ARG A 290 4.61 -3.50 22.63
CA ARG A 290 5.32 -2.46 23.40
C ARG A 290 6.36 -1.71 22.55
N SER A 291 6.76 -2.28 21.44
CA SER A 291 7.54 -1.60 20.41
C SER A 291 6.99 -1.92 19.02
N LEU A 292 7.35 -1.10 18.05
CA LEU A 292 7.03 -1.30 16.65
C LEU A 292 8.29 -1.05 15.81
N VAL A 293 8.67 -2.04 15.01
CA VAL A 293 9.71 -1.84 13.98
C VAL A 293 9.03 -1.26 12.75
N VAL A 294 9.57 -0.16 12.23
CA VAL A 294 9.10 0.48 11.00
C VAL A 294 10.22 0.48 9.98
N THR A 295 9.96 -0.03 8.79
CA THR A 295 10.87 0.09 7.63
C THR A 295 10.44 1.24 6.75
N VAL A 296 11.39 1.98 6.18
CA VAL A 296 11.12 3.13 5.30
C VAL A 296 12.15 3.20 4.18
N ASN A 297 11.72 3.63 3.00
CA ASN A 297 12.62 3.90 1.88
C ASN A 297 13.16 5.34 1.97
N VAL A 298 14.47 5.49 1.78
CA VAL A 298 15.17 6.78 1.70
C VAL A 298 15.96 6.83 0.39
N GLY A 299 15.50 7.66 -0.54
CA GLY A 299 15.96 7.64 -1.92
C GLY A 299 15.57 6.34 -2.64
N SER A 300 16.19 6.07 -3.79
CA SER A 300 15.81 4.95 -4.67
C SER A 300 16.38 3.59 -4.26
N MET A 301 17.31 3.51 -3.31
CA MET A 301 18.07 2.27 -3.04
C MET A 301 18.41 2.02 -1.57
N THR A 302 17.91 2.83 -0.62
CA THR A 302 18.22 2.64 0.81
C THR A 302 16.95 2.35 1.60
N VAL A 303 16.93 1.20 2.26
CA VAL A 303 15.92 0.88 3.29
C VAL A 303 16.52 1.16 4.66
N GLN A 304 15.77 1.83 5.53
CA GLN A 304 16.11 1.97 6.94
C GLN A 304 15.07 1.25 7.80
N ALA A 305 15.49 0.72 8.94
CA ALA A 305 14.61 0.12 9.93
C ALA A 305 14.77 0.82 11.28
N HIS A 306 13.65 1.23 11.88
CA HIS A 306 13.60 1.98 13.14
C HIS A 306 12.74 1.22 14.14
N ARG A 307 13.28 0.90 15.32
CA ARG A 307 12.47 0.37 16.42
C ARG A 307 12.00 1.51 17.30
N VAL A 308 10.69 1.71 17.34
CA VAL A 308 10.03 2.69 18.22
C VAL A 308 9.54 1.95 19.45
N VAL A 309 9.91 2.41 20.64
CA VAL A 309 9.40 1.86 21.91
C VAL A 309 8.30 2.78 22.42
N PHE A 310 7.18 2.20 22.80
CA PHE A 310 6.02 2.90 23.33
C PHE A 310 6.14 3.01 24.86
N GLU A 311 5.90 4.21 25.38
CA GLU A 311 5.80 4.50 26.82
C GLU A 311 4.36 4.30 27.32
#